data_AF-A0A258SNV1-F1
#
_entry.id   AF-A0A258SNV1-F1
#
_cell.length_a   1.000
_cell.length_b   1.000
_cell.length_c   1.000
_cell.angle_alpha   90.00
_cell.angle_beta   90.00
_cell.angle_gamma   90.00
#
_symmetry.space_group_name_H-M   'P 1'
#
loop_
_entity.id
_entity.type
_entity.pdbx_description
1 polymer ?
#
loop_
_entity_poly.entity_id
_entity_poly.type
_entity_poly.pdbx_seq_one_letter_code
_entity_poly.pdbx_strand_id
1 'polypeptide(L)'
;IALNQPHCGSKPEVASDLMPDHLQSFAFIPLCKHMADQHAFGVLILGSDDALRFKVDMGTHYLERIGELVGAALINNLFTLKL
;
A
#
# COMPACT_ATOMS: atom_id res chain seq x y z
N ILE A 1 -0.55 -14.14 4.63
CA ILE A 1 0.61 -13.55 3.92
C ILE A 1 0.81 -12.16 4.50
N ALA A 2 1.97 -11.88 5.09
CA ALA A 2 2.29 -10.54 5.59
C ALA A 2 2.88 -9.71 4.45
N LEU A 3 2.42 -8.47 4.30
CA LEU A 3 2.91 -7.54 3.28
C LEU A 3 4.07 -6.74 3.88
N ASN A 4 5.30 -7.20 3.68
CA ASN A 4 6.49 -6.59 4.30
C ASN A 4 7.14 -5.54 3.38
N GLN A 5 6.76 -5.51 2.11
CA GLN A 5 7.24 -4.59 1.09
C GLN A 5 6.10 -4.25 0.13
N PRO A 6 6.18 -3.15 -0.62
CA PRO A 6 5.16 -2.86 -1.62
C PRO A 6 5.07 -3.96 -2.68
N HIS A 7 3.87 -4.18 -3.18
CA HIS A 7 3.57 -5.19 -4.18
C HIS A 7 2.67 -4.61 -5.26
N CYS A 8 3.03 -4.84 -6.52
CA CYS A 8 2.23 -4.45 -7.68
C CYS A 8 1.61 -5.69 -8.33
N GLY A 9 0.41 -5.56 -8.89
CA GLY A 9 -0.21 -6.61 -9.69
C GLY A 9 -1.73 -6.58 -9.66
N SER A 10 -2.32 -7.74 -9.89
CA SER A 10 -3.78 -7.92 -9.91
C SER A 10 -4.39 -7.85 -8.51
N LYS A 11 -5.71 -7.63 -8.47
CA LYS A 11 -6.53 -7.65 -7.26
C LYS A 11 -6.35 -8.99 -6.53
N PRO A 12 -5.92 -9.02 -5.25
CA PRO A 12 -5.88 -10.25 -4.48
C PRO A 12 -7.29 -10.67 -4.09
N GLU A 13 -7.59 -11.96 -4.21
CA GLU A 13 -8.94 -12.50 -3.97
C GLU A 13 -9.51 -12.09 -2.61
N VAL A 14 -8.66 -12.07 -1.58
CA VAL A 14 -9.03 -11.77 -0.19
C VAL A 14 -9.51 -10.33 0.03
N ALA A 15 -9.20 -9.42 -0.90
CA ALA A 15 -9.56 -8.00 -0.83
C ALA A 15 -10.49 -7.60 -1.98
N SER A 16 -11.14 -8.57 -2.63
CA SER A 16 -11.91 -8.32 -3.85
C SER A 16 -13.03 -7.30 -3.64
N ASP A 17 -13.67 -7.34 -2.47
CA ASP A 17 -14.80 -6.47 -2.11
C ASP A 17 -14.38 -5.06 -1.67
N LEU A 18 -13.08 -4.84 -1.45
CA LEU A 18 -12.52 -3.54 -1.04
C LEU A 18 -12.18 -2.64 -2.24
N MET A 19 -12.31 -3.15 -3.47
CA MET A 19 -11.76 -2.53 -4.67
C MET A 19 -12.82 -2.48 -5.78
N PRO A 20 -13.00 -1.34 -6.47
CA PRO A 20 -13.89 -1.26 -7.64
C PRO A 20 -13.46 -2.20 -8.78
N ASP A 21 -14.43 -2.83 -9.46
CA ASP A 21 -14.17 -3.81 -10.53
C ASP A 21 -13.64 -3.21 -11.83
N HIS A 22 -13.77 -1.90 -12.04
CA HIS A 22 -13.26 -1.25 -13.26
C HIS A 22 -11.72 -1.10 -13.25
N LEU A 23 -11.08 -1.22 -12.09
CA LEU A 23 -9.63 -1.10 -11.94
C LEU A 23 -8.94 -2.41 -12.32
N GLN A 24 -7.87 -2.31 -13.10
CA GLN A 24 -7.17 -3.43 -13.73
C GLN A 24 -5.78 -3.71 -13.12
N SER A 25 -5.15 -2.73 -12.50
CA SER A 25 -3.87 -2.93 -11.80
C SER A 25 -3.82 -2.19 -10.47
N PHE A 26 -3.05 -2.73 -9.53
CA PHE A 26 -2.99 -2.25 -8.15
C PHE A 26 -1.56 -2.22 -7.61
N ALA A 27 -1.29 -1.26 -6.73
CA ALA A 27 -0.12 -1.22 -5.87
C ALA A 27 -0.58 -1.26 -4.40
N PHE A 28 -0.09 -2.24 -3.66
CA PHE A 28 -0.34 -2.43 -2.23
C PHE A 28 0.89 -2.00 -1.46
N ILE A 29 0.75 -1.01 -0.57
CA ILE A 29 1.86 -0.37 0.13
C ILE A 29 1.62 -0.52 1.62
N PRO A 30 2.45 -1.30 2.35
CA PRO A 30 2.30 -1.42 3.79
C PRO A 30 2.65 -0.09 4.47
N LEU A 31 1.85 0.31 5.45
CA LEU A 31 2.11 1.48 6.29
C LEU A 31 2.64 1.01 7.64
N CYS A 32 3.91 1.29 7.92
CA CYS A 32 4.61 0.86 9.12
C CYS A 32 5.06 2.09 9.94
N LYS A 33 5.19 1.94 11.26
CA LYS A 33 5.76 2.98 12.13
C LYS A 33 7.23 3.23 11.85
N HIS A 34 7.94 2.15 11.58
CA HIS A 34 9.29 2.16 11.09
C HIS A 34 9.40 1.05 10.04
N MET A 35 10.03 1.32 8.90
CA MET A 35 10.12 0.32 7.82
C MET A 35 10.86 -0.94 8.26
N ALA A 36 11.80 -0.83 9.22
CA ALA A 36 12.48 -1.99 9.77
C ALA A 36 11.66 -2.81 10.79
N ASP A 37 10.55 -2.29 11.31
CA ASP A 37 9.73 -3.00 12.32
C ASP A 37 8.86 -4.11 11.71
N GLN A 38 8.70 -4.12 10.38
CA GLN A 38 7.87 -5.05 9.57
C GLN A 38 6.41 -5.23 10.06
N HIS A 39 5.98 -4.47 11.05
CA HIS A 39 4.60 -4.41 11.53
C HIS A 39 3.86 -3.28 10.83
N ALA A 40 3.13 -3.65 9.78
CA ALA A 40 2.20 -2.74 9.14
C ALA A 40 0.99 -2.51 10.06
N PHE A 41 0.70 -1.24 10.38
CA PHE A 41 -0.53 -0.85 11.09
C PHE A 41 -1.69 -0.61 10.11
N GLY A 42 -1.41 -0.54 8.81
CA GLY A 42 -2.40 -0.36 7.75
C GLY A 42 -1.82 -0.60 6.37
N VAL A 43 -2.64 -0.41 5.35
CA VAL A 43 -2.26 -0.54 3.93
C VAL A 43 -2.79 0.64 3.14
N LEU A 44 -1.94 1.23 2.30
CA LEU A 44 -2.34 2.16 1.24
C LEU A 44 -2.47 1.37 -0.06
N ILE A 45 -3.61 1.48 -0.72
CA ILE A 45 -3.86 0.82 -2.00
C ILE A 45 -4.06 1.88 -3.08
N LEU A 46 -3.28 1.79 -4.15
CA LEU A 46 -3.44 2.59 -5.35
C LEU A 46 -3.96 1.68 -6.47
N GLY A 47 -4.98 2.12 -7.20
CA GLY A 47 -5.55 1.35 -8.31
C GLY A 47 -5.62 2.19 -9.59
N SER A 48 -5.58 1.51 -10.73
CA SER A 48 -5.62 2.10 -12.06
C SER A 48 -6.51 1.27 -12.99
N ASP A 49 -7.21 1.93 -13.92
CA ASP A 49 -7.92 1.30 -15.04
C ASP A 49 -6.96 0.79 -16.13
N ASP A 50 -5.76 1.38 -16.23
CA ASP A 50 -4.66 0.83 -17.03
C ASP A 50 -4.02 -0.40 -16.37
N ALA A 51 -4.10 -1.55 -17.04
CA ALA A 51 -3.53 -2.83 -16.61
C ALA A 51 -1.99 -2.83 -16.50
N LEU A 52 -1.30 -1.93 -17.21
CA LEU A 52 0.16 -1.89 -17.25
C LEU A 52 0.79 -0.90 -16.25
N ARG A 53 -0.03 -0.08 -15.59
CA ARG A 53 0.45 0.97 -14.69
C ARG A 53 1.14 0.43 -13.44
N PHE A 54 0.57 -0.59 -12.80
CA PHE A 54 1.13 -1.25 -11.62
C PHE A 54 1.41 -2.74 -11.92
N LYS A 55 2.29 -3.00 -12.89
CA LYS A 55 2.71 -4.36 -13.24
C LYS A 55 3.67 -4.96 -12.19
N VAL A 56 3.69 -6.28 -12.07
CA VAL A 56 4.48 -7.04 -11.07
C VAL A 56 5.98 -6.74 -11.16
N ASP A 57 6.53 -6.57 -12.37
CA ASP A 57 7.97 -6.32 -12.58
C ASP A 57 8.39 -4.85 -12.41
N MET A 58 7.51 -3.99 -11.88
CA MET A 58 7.82 -2.60 -11.60
C MET A 58 8.71 -2.48 -10.35
N GLY A 59 9.76 -1.65 -10.41
CA GLY A 59 10.55 -1.31 -9.22
C GLY A 59 9.72 -0.53 -8.20
N THR A 60 9.85 -0.88 -6.92
CA THR A 60 8.97 -0.39 -5.83
C THR A 60 9.53 0.78 -5.02
N HIS A 61 10.75 1.25 -5.30
CA HIS A 61 11.42 2.27 -4.48
C HIS A 61 10.61 3.55 -4.23
N TYR A 62 9.90 4.05 -5.25
CA TYR A 62 9.04 5.22 -5.05
C TYR A 62 7.81 4.89 -4.18
N LEU A 63 7.25 3.69 -4.31
CA LEU A 63 6.13 3.23 -3.49
C LEU A 63 6.55 3.04 -2.03
N GLU A 64 7.76 2.54 -1.78
CA GLU A 64 8.37 2.45 -0.45
C GLU A 64 8.45 3.84 0.17
N ARG A 65 9.00 4.82 -0.57
CA ARG A 65 9.11 6.20 -0.10
C ARG A 65 7.75 6.87 0.15
N ILE A 66 6.77 6.62 -0.69
CA ILE A 66 5.39 7.09 -0.48
C ILE A 66 4.81 6.49 0.81
N GLY A 67 5.00 5.18 1.02
CA GLY A 67 4.55 4.49 2.23
C GLY A 67 5.16 5.07 3.50
N GLU A 68 6.47 5.38 3.49
CA GLU A 68 7.15 6.05 4.61
C GLU A 68 6.54 7.40 4.94
N LEU A 69 6.33 8.24 3.93
CA LEU A 69 5.81 9.61 4.11
C LEU A 69 4.36 9.59 4.61
N VAL A 70 3.51 8.76 4.00
CA VAL A 70 2.11 8.61 4.40
C VAL A 70 2.02 8.00 5.80
N GLY A 71 2.80 6.96 6.09
CA GLY A 71 2.85 6.33 7.40
C GLY A 71 3.25 7.31 8.50
N ALA A 72 4.32 8.08 8.29
CA ALA A 72 4.77 9.11 9.23
C ALA A 72 3.71 10.20 9.45
N ALA A 73 3.07 10.68 8.38
CA ALA A 73 2.02 11.69 8.47
C ALA A 73 0.79 11.18 9.26
N LEU A 74 0.35 9.95 9.00
CA LEU A 74 -0.77 9.34 9.71
C LEU A 74 -0.44 9.11 11.17
N ILE A 75 0.75 8.59 11.49
CA ILE A 75 1.17 8.37 12.88
C ILE A 75 1.22 9.67 13.65
N ASN A 76 1.78 10.73 13.06
CA ASN A 76 1.81 12.03 13.70
C ASN A 76 0.39 12.55 14.02
N ASN A 77 -0.56 12.38 13.09
CA ASN A 77 -1.95 12.76 13.30
C ASN A 77 -2.69 11.84 14.30
N LEU A 78 -2.45 10.53 14.27
CA LEU A 78 -3.04 9.57 15.20
C LEU A 78 -2.61 9.86 16.65
N PHE A 79 -1.32 10.16 16.87
CA PHE A 79 -0.83 10.61 18.18
C PHE A 79 -1.46 11.94 18.60
N THR A 80 -1.68 12.86 17.66
CA THR A 80 -2.33 14.15 17.92
C THR A 80 -3.82 13.98 18.29
N LEU A 81 -4.48 12.98 17.71
CA LEU A 81 -5.91 12.69 17.92
C LEU A 81 -6.20 11.78 19.12
N LYS A 82 -5.19 11.25 19.83
CA LYS A 82 -5.34 10.28 20.93
C LYS A 82 -6.31 9.14 20.62
N LEU A 83 -6.15 8.53 19.44
CA LEU A 83 -6.72 7.21 19.13
C LEU A 83 -5.72 6.12 19.51
#